data_AF-A0A1G3WZT7-F1
#
_entry.id   AF-A0A1G3WZT7-F1
#
_cell.length_a   1.000
_cell.length_b   1.000
_cell.length_c   1.000
_cell.angle_alpha   90.00
_cell.angle_beta   90.00
_cell.angle_gamma   90.00
#
_symmetry.space_group_name_H-M   'P 1'
#
loop_
_entity.id
_entity.type
_entity.pdbx_description
1 polymer ?
#
loop_
_entity_poly.entity_id
_entity_poly.type
_entity_poly.pdbx_seq_one_letter_code
_entity_poly.pdbx_strand_id
1 'polypeptide(L)'
;MSKIFFPYIYHGSIAHKYYLRFQYRTPQKPEPQVFSTIFSTGIRELFKDEFENAYIHLLDQMLLYDVCNIPVEDVIYLIGTLGYELTMKLVQSPGIQLFDSLSNRIGLVYGPLNEWMMFNEKSPETEASISVRIDKIYEPIKNKFEFRSEWKTPLIQLFKKAYFINDLNTLFKDTELQTIQDMHKPDVKKVLEMSPAVTSINVSEQQYKANRLLHYHYHRRIASLLKCDYLYVPVELEGVYDYYSHLNTSKKDKLGAIFEKITKLERIPDIPSLIKNGVLTVEDILQIRESSSAKKFRKWIDTLNKSQAEDIDLDEYTSLYHEACMTNNKFKTAYNSKAGSAVRTIGLVAIGAASSGLGLGLTFVDYLVSAGLDDYNPASYTRENLKTFINKKTK
;
A
#
# COMPACT_ATOMS: atom_id res chain seq x y z
N MET A 1 -18.29 0.71 -2.15
CA MET A 1 -17.21 1.21 -1.28
C MET A 1 -15.97 0.51 -1.74
N SER A 2 -14.97 1.25 -2.23
CA SER A 2 -13.75 0.67 -2.78
C SER A 2 -12.84 0.14 -1.67
N LYS A 3 -12.53 -1.14 -1.70
CA LYS A 3 -11.60 -1.78 -0.77
C LYS A 3 -10.29 -2.14 -1.47
N ILE A 4 -9.17 -1.67 -0.96
CA ILE A 4 -7.84 -2.14 -1.36
C ILE A 4 -7.27 -3.07 -0.28
N PHE A 5 -6.66 -4.19 -0.70
CA PHE A 5 -5.67 -4.87 0.13
C PHE A 5 -4.33 -4.18 -0.11
N PHE A 6 -3.76 -3.61 0.94
CA PHE A 6 -2.48 -2.92 0.92
C PHE A 6 -1.55 -3.66 1.90
N PRO A 7 -0.71 -4.61 1.42
CA PRO A 7 0.31 -5.26 2.24
C PRO A 7 1.38 -4.24 2.63
N TYR A 8 1.07 -3.45 3.67
CA TYR A 8 1.75 -2.20 3.98
C TYR A 8 3.21 -2.41 4.32
N ILE A 9 3.53 -3.41 5.15
CA ILE A 9 4.91 -3.85 5.31
C ILE A 9 5.25 -4.89 4.27
N TYR A 10 5.75 -4.33 3.17
CA TYR A 10 6.57 -4.96 2.18
C TYR A 10 7.49 -6.05 2.78
N HIS A 11 7.50 -7.26 2.23
CA HIS A 11 8.15 -8.41 2.88
C HIS A 11 9.68 -8.34 2.99
N GLY A 12 10.33 -7.31 2.42
CA GLY A 12 11.71 -6.92 2.72
C GLY A 12 11.90 -6.50 4.18
N SER A 13 10.88 -5.91 4.81
CA SER A 13 10.90 -5.49 6.21
C SER A 13 10.40 -6.55 7.22
N ILE A 14 9.70 -7.58 6.73
CA ILE A 14 9.43 -8.83 7.48
C ILE A 14 10.38 -9.95 7.02
N ALA A 15 11.49 -9.61 6.34
CA ALA A 15 12.49 -10.55 5.83
C ALA A 15 13.27 -11.22 6.96
N HIS A 16 12.68 -12.27 7.53
CA HIS A 16 13.33 -13.06 8.56
C HIS A 16 14.44 -13.88 7.91
N LYS A 17 15.67 -13.60 8.33
CA LYS A 17 16.87 -14.29 7.88
C LYS A 17 17.07 -15.53 8.78
N TYR A 18 16.72 -16.70 8.25
CA TYR A 18 16.95 -17.98 8.92
C TYR A 18 18.27 -18.56 8.42
N TYR A 19 19.09 -19.11 9.32
CA TYR A 19 20.22 -19.94 8.93
C TYR A 19 19.73 -21.38 8.72
N LEU A 20 19.79 -21.85 7.49
CA LEU A 20 19.43 -23.22 7.13
C LEU A 20 20.70 -24.05 6.92
N ARG A 21 20.69 -25.26 7.47
CA ARG A 21 21.71 -26.28 7.23
C ARG A 21 21.06 -27.64 7.13
N PHE A 22 21.18 -28.30 5.99
CA PHE A 22 20.67 -29.66 5.78
C PHE A 22 21.67 -30.53 5.01
N GLN A 23 21.52 -31.84 5.18
CA GLN A 23 22.29 -32.84 4.43
C GLN A 23 21.44 -33.37 3.27
N TYR A 24 22.04 -33.49 2.10
CA TYR A 24 21.38 -33.95 0.89
C TYR A 24 22.27 -34.88 0.08
N ARG A 25 21.69 -35.64 -0.84
CA ARG A 25 22.40 -36.51 -1.78
C ARG A 25 21.89 -36.26 -3.19
N THR A 26 22.74 -36.45 -4.19
CA THR A 26 22.37 -36.29 -5.60
C THR A 26 22.66 -37.58 -6.36
N PRO A 27 21.94 -37.92 -7.44
CA PRO A 27 22.25 -39.10 -8.25
C PRO A 27 23.70 -39.12 -8.77
N GLN A 28 24.31 -37.96 -9.05
CA GLN A 28 25.71 -37.88 -9.50
C GLN A 28 26.75 -37.92 -8.36
N LYS A 29 26.35 -37.72 -7.10
CA LYS A 29 27.22 -37.74 -5.91
C LYS A 29 26.46 -38.38 -4.73
N PRO A 30 26.65 -39.69 -4.48
CA PRO A 30 25.90 -40.43 -3.47
C PRO A 30 26.34 -40.15 -2.02
N GLU A 31 27.52 -39.56 -1.82
CA GLU A 31 27.97 -39.13 -0.49
C GLU A 31 27.12 -37.95 0.03
N PRO A 32 26.86 -37.87 1.35
CA PRO A 32 26.12 -36.76 1.95
C PRO A 32 26.84 -35.42 1.74
N GLN A 33 26.19 -34.52 1.02
CA GLN A 33 26.61 -33.12 0.89
C GLN A 33 25.90 -32.27 1.94
N VAL A 34 26.58 -31.24 2.45
CA VAL A 34 25.98 -30.24 3.33
C VAL A 34 25.63 -29.01 2.50
N PHE A 35 24.37 -28.59 2.54
CA PHE A 35 23.96 -27.27 2.09
C PHE A 35 23.76 -26.38 3.32
N SER A 36 24.38 -25.20 3.30
CA SER A 36 24.17 -24.14 4.28
C SER A 36 23.88 -22.84 3.54
N THR A 37 22.82 -22.12 3.93
CA THR A 37 22.54 -20.78 3.39
C THR A 37 21.83 -19.92 4.43
N ILE A 38 21.86 -18.60 4.22
CA ILE A 38 20.86 -17.71 4.79
C ILE A 38 19.65 -17.74 3.87
N PHE A 39 18.48 -18.01 4.44
CA PHE A 39 17.18 -17.97 3.78
C PHE A 39 16.43 -16.72 4.24
N SER A 40 15.76 -16.03 3.31
CA SER A 40 14.91 -14.87 3.60
C SER A 40 13.47 -15.17 3.23
N THR A 41 12.51 -14.71 4.04
CA THR A 41 11.07 -14.73 3.71
C THR A 41 10.63 -13.59 2.79
N GLY A 42 11.51 -12.62 2.50
CA GLY A 42 11.18 -11.44 1.68
C GLY A 42 11.21 -11.70 0.17
N ILE A 43 10.76 -10.71 -0.62
CA ILE A 43 10.79 -10.73 -2.11
C ILE A 43 11.93 -9.93 -2.74
N ARG A 44 12.65 -9.17 -1.89
CA ARG A 44 13.96 -8.55 -2.13
C ARG A 44 14.58 -8.19 -0.77
N GLU A 45 15.78 -7.60 -0.79
CA GLU A 45 16.37 -6.99 0.41
C GLU A 45 15.61 -5.72 0.83
N LEU A 46 15.70 -5.38 2.11
CA LEU A 46 15.21 -4.12 2.68
C LEU A 46 16.08 -2.97 2.17
N PHE A 47 15.48 -1.89 1.67
CA PHE A 47 16.22 -0.68 1.31
C PHE A 47 16.06 0.43 2.36
N LYS A 48 16.93 1.45 2.26
CA LYS A 48 16.92 2.59 3.17
C LYS A 48 15.60 3.37 3.03
N ASP A 49 15.05 3.81 4.16
CA ASP A 49 13.83 4.63 4.24
C ASP A 49 12.54 3.91 3.73
N GLU A 50 12.56 2.57 3.63
CA GLU A 50 11.44 1.75 3.13
C GLU A 50 10.16 1.86 3.99
N PHE A 51 10.29 1.93 5.33
CA PHE A 51 9.14 2.07 6.22
C PHE A 51 8.48 3.44 6.09
N GLU A 52 9.31 4.46 5.98
CA GLU A 52 8.95 5.86 5.84
C GLU A 52 8.22 6.07 4.49
N ASN A 53 8.69 5.43 3.41
CA ASN A 53 8.00 5.45 2.11
C ASN A 53 6.68 4.65 2.15
N ALA A 54 6.62 3.49 2.80
CA ALA A 54 5.39 2.70 2.94
C ALA A 54 4.29 3.49 3.68
N TYR A 55 4.65 4.17 4.78
CA TYR A 55 3.78 5.12 5.51
C TYR A 55 3.15 6.16 4.57
N ILE A 56 4.00 6.84 3.80
CA ILE A 56 3.58 7.89 2.89
C ILE A 56 2.58 7.35 1.85
N HIS A 57 2.87 6.18 1.26
CA HIS A 57 1.97 5.56 0.28
C HIS A 57 0.63 5.13 0.90
N LEU A 58 0.58 4.64 2.14
CA LEU A 58 -0.70 4.32 2.80
C LEU A 58 -1.60 5.54 2.94
N LEU A 59 -1.04 6.67 3.37
CA LEU A 59 -1.81 7.91 3.53
C LEU A 59 -2.32 8.44 2.19
N ASP A 60 -1.53 8.35 1.12
CA ASP A 60 -1.96 8.66 -0.24
C ASP A 60 -3.11 7.74 -0.70
N GLN A 61 -2.98 6.42 -0.50
CA GLN A 61 -4.07 5.46 -0.78
C GLN A 61 -5.32 5.70 0.08
N MET A 62 -5.18 6.24 1.29
CA MET A 62 -6.28 6.68 2.13
C MET A 62 -7.00 7.95 1.65
N LEU A 63 -6.55 8.62 0.59
CA LEU A 63 -7.37 9.63 -0.10
C LEU A 63 -8.29 8.99 -1.16
N LEU A 64 -7.83 7.89 -1.76
CA LEU A 64 -8.41 7.22 -2.92
C LEU A 64 -9.38 6.07 -2.60
N TYR A 65 -9.16 5.33 -1.51
CA TYR A 65 -9.91 4.10 -1.20
C TYR A 65 -10.86 4.24 -0.01
N ASP A 66 -12.06 3.65 -0.06
CA ASP A 66 -13.00 3.67 1.08
C ASP A 66 -12.57 2.78 2.26
N VAL A 67 -11.74 1.76 2.02
CA VAL A 67 -11.02 1.02 3.08
C VAL A 67 -9.66 0.55 2.56
N CYS A 68 -8.60 0.87 3.29
CA CYS A 68 -7.28 0.23 3.15
C CYS A 68 -7.17 -0.90 4.17
N ASN A 69 -6.99 -2.14 3.70
CA ASN A 69 -6.82 -3.30 4.57
C ASN A 69 -5.32 -3.53 4.78
N ILE A 70 -4.85 -3.44 6.03
CA ILE A 70 -3.45 -3.66 6.42
C ILE A 70 -3.36 -4.73 7.53
N PRO A 71 -2.26 -5.50 7.60
CA PRO A 71 -2.07 -6.47 8.68
C PRO A 71 -1.87 -5.79 10.04
N VAL A 72 -2.24 -6.47 11.12
CA VAL A 72 -2.09 -5.96 12.50
C VAL A 72 -0.63 -5.73 12.92
N GLU A 73 0.31 -6.50 12.37
CA GLU A 73 1.74 -6.38 12.62
C GLU A 73 2.24 -4.96 12.33
N ASP A 74 1.64 -4.31 11.33
CA ASP A 74 2.07 -3.06 10.76
C ASP A 74 1.82 -1.86 11.68
N VAL A 75 0.89 -2.01 12.62
CA VAL A 75 0.63 -1.06 13.71
C VAL A 75 1.91 -0.78 14.51
N ILE A 76 2.75 -1.80 14.75
CA ILE A 76 3.97 -1.63 15.57
C ILE A 76 5.02 -0.76 14.87
N TYR A 77 5.08 -0.81 13.54
CA TYR A 77 6.01 -0.01 12.75
C TYR A 77 5.46 1.39 12.46
N LEU A 78 4.13 1.53 12.33
CA LEU A 78 3.46 2.82 12.36
C LEU A 78 3.77 3.56 13.67
N ILE A 79 3.72 2.89 14.83
CA ILE A 79 4.14 3.48 16.13
C ILE A 79 5.59 3.99 16.05
N GLY A 80 6.50 3.21 15.46
CA GLY A 80 7.90 3.61 15.28
C GLY A 80 8.14 4.75 14.30
N THR A 81 7.13 5.12 13.49
CA THR A 81 7.23 6.16 12.46
C THR A 81 6.46 7.43 12.84
N LEU A 82 5.30 7.28 13.51
CA LEU A 82 4.34 8.34 13.81
C LEU A 82 4.18 8.62 15.31
N GLY A 83 4.71 7.74 16.16
CA GLY A 83 4.34 7.67 17.56
C GLY A 83 2.99 6.99 17.77
N TYR A 84 2.74 6.64 19.03
CA TYR A 84 1.60 5.82 19.44
C TYR A 84 0.24 6.52 19.20
N GLU A 85 0.07 7.77 19.64
CA GLU A 85 -1.21 8.48 19.56
C GLU A 85 -1.71 8.66 18.12
N LEU A 86 -0.83 9.12 17.21
CA LEU A 86 -1.17 9.26 15.78
C LEU A 86 -1.47 7.92 15.13
N THR A 87 -0.72 6.87 15.47
CA THR A 87 -0.98 5.53 14.97
C THR A 87 -2.34 5.01 15.43
N MET A 88 -2.67 5.14 16.72
CA MET A 88 -3.96 4.68 17.24
C MET A 88 -5.13 5.43 16.58
N LYS A 89 -5.01 6.75 16.39
CA LYS A 89 -5.99 7.57 15.67
C LYS A 89 -6.16 7.15 14.20
N LEU A 90 -5.05 6.82 13.52
CA LEU A 90 -5.05 6.34 12.14
C LEU A 90 -5.76 4.98 12.00
N VAL A 91 -5.37 3.99 12.81
CA VAL A 91 -5.86 2.60 12.68
C VAL A 91 -7.24 2.37 13.28
N GLN A 92 -7.73 3.31 14.10
CA GLN A 92 -9.13 3.35 14.56
C GLN A 92 -10.04 4.16 13.62
N SER A 93 -9.49 4.82 12.60
CA SER A 93 -10.30 5.53 11.60
C SER A 93 -11.09 4.56 10.73
N PRO A 94 -12.28 4.94 10.22
CA PRO A 94 -13.06 4.09 9.31
C PRO A 94 -12.37 3.83 7.95
N GLY A 95 -11.23 4.47 7.69
CA GLY A 95 -10.43 4.24 6.48
C GLY A 95 -9.45 3.08 6.56
N ILE A 96 -9.16 2.59 7.76
CA ILE A 96 -8.29 1.43 7.97
C ILE A 96 -9.14 0.24 8.43
N GLN A 97 -8.91 -0.92 7.83
CA GLN A 97 -9.38 -2.19 8.36
C GLN A 97 -8.16 -3.07 8.68
N LEU A 98 -7.96 -3.36 9.96
CA LEU A 98 -6.94 -4.31 10.38
C LEU A 98 -7.41 -5.75 10.14
N PHE A 99 -6.52 -6.62 9.67
CA PHE A 99 -6.75 -8.06 9.63
C PHE A 99 -5.61 -8.81 10.33
N ASP A 100 -5.92 -9.99 10.88
CA ASP A 100 -4.94 -10.86 11.50
C ASP A 100 -4.79 -12.16 10.69
N SER A 101 -3.54 -12.41 10.25
CA SER A 101 -3.12 -13.65 9.58
C SER A 101 -2.11 -14.46 10.43
N LEU A 102 -2.15 -14.28 11.75
CA LEU A 102 -1.35 -14.93 12.79
C LEU A 102 0.16 -14.67 12.75
N SER A 103 0.63 -13.57 12.14
CA SER A 103 2.05 -13.35 11.82
C SER A 103 2.72 -14.55 11.13
N ASN A 104 1.95 -15.37 10.40
CA ASN A 104 2.49 -16.56 9.77
C ASN A 104 3.38 -16.17 8.59
N ARG A 105 4.67 -16.08 8.88
CA ARG A 105 5.77 -15.69 7.98
C ARG A 105 5.92 -16.70 6.87
N ILE A 106 5.07 -16.58 5.85
CA ILE A 106 5.15 -17.40 4.66
C ILE A 106 6.46 -17.09 3.93
N GLY A 107 7.18 -18.13 3.59
CA GLY A 107 8.45 -18.10 2.90
C GLY A 107 8.79 -19.52 2.48
N LEU A 108 9.41 -19.68 1.33
CA LEU A 108 9.57 -20.98 0.69
C LEU A 108 11.04 -21.20 0.39
N VAL A 109 11.69 -22.14 1.08
CA VAL A 109 13.10 -22.45 0.79
C VAL A 109 13.22 -22.96 -0.64
N TYR A 110 14.18 -22.45 -1.42
CA TYR A 110 14.52 -22.98 -2.74
C TYR A 110 15.96 -23.49 -2.77
N GLY A 111 16.12 -24.80 -2.47
CA GLY A 111 17.43 -25.45 -2.40
C GLY A 111 17.96 -25.99 -3.74
N PRO A 112 19.22 -26.46 -3.79
CA PRO A 112 19.84 -27.03 -5.00
C PRO A 112 19.16 -28.31 -5.53
N LEU A 113 18.24 -28.91 -4.76
CA LEU A 113 17.39 -30.04 -5.18
C LEU A 113 16.01 -29.62 -5.72
N ASN A 114 15.66 -28.33 -5.74
CA ASN A 114 14.28 -27.83 -5.84
C ASN A 114 13.37 -28.33 -4.70
N GLU A 115 13.95 -28.60 -3.52
CA GLU A 115 13.20 -28.92 -2.31
C GLU A 115 12.60 -27.65 -1.71
N TRP A 116 11.34 -27.75 -1.30
CA TRP A 116 10.53 -26.66 -0.76
C TRP A 116 10.19 -26.92 0.71
N MET A 117 10.22 -25.87 1.53
CA MET A 117 9.74 -25.92 2.90
C MET A 117 9.10 -24.58 3.24
N MET A 118 7.84 -24.60 3.68
CA MET A 118 7.20 -23.45 4.30
C MET A 118 7.32 -23.50 5.83
N PHE A 119 7.46 -22.33 6.44
CA PHE A 119 7.41 -22.16 7.89
C PHE A 119 6.08 -21.52 8.31
N ASN A 120 5.47 -22.05 9.36
CA ASN A 120 4.25 -21.55 9.98
C ASN A 120 4.36 -21.77 11.50
N GLU A 121 4.28 -20.70 12.29
CA GLU A 121 4.29 -20.78 13.77
C GLU A 121 2.86 -20.71 14.30
N LYS A 122 2.09 -21.78 14.12
CA LYS A 122 0.72 -21.87 14.63
C LYS A 122 0.70 -21.89 16.16
N SER A 123 0.44 -20.73 16.76
CA SER A 123 0.13 -20.59 18.19
C SER A 123 -1.38 -20.36 18.40
N PRO A 124 -2.01 -20.93 19.46
CA PRO A 124 -3.37 -20.57 19.84
C PRO A 124 -3.43 -19.09 20.25
N GLU A 125 -4.43 -18.33 19.78
CA GLU A 125 -4.60 -16.91 20.15
C GLU A 125 -5.02 -16.74 21.61
N THR A 126 -4.01 -16.65 22.47
CA THR A 126 -4.14 -16.19 23.84
C THR A 126 -3.56 -14.78 23.95
N GLU A 127 -3.96 -14.02 24.96
CA GLU A 127 -3.35 -12.69 25.19
C GLU A 127 -1.82 -12.79 25.40
N ALA A 128 -1.36 -13.90 25.99
CA ALA A 128 0.05 -14.23 26.11
C ALA A 128 0.74 -14.45 24.76
N SER A 129 0.13 -15.20 23.83
CA SER A 129 0.73 -15.43 22.50
C SER A 129 0.78 -14.14 21.68
N ILE A 130 -0.27 -13.31 21.74
CA ILE A 130 -0.30 -12.00 21.07
C ILE A 130 0.76 -11.06 21.67
N SER A 131 0.93 -11.08 22.99
CA SER A 131 1.99 -10.33 23.69
C SER A 131 3.38 -10.71 23.16
N VAL A 132 3.71 -12.00 23.12
CA VAL A 132 4.99 -12.51 22.57
C VAL A 132 5.15 -12.16 21.09
N ARG A 133 4.06 -12.16 20.31
CA ARG A 133 4.05 -11.79 18.90
C ARG A 133 4.45 -10.32 18.72
N ILE A 134 3.90 -9.42 19.53
CA ILE A 134 4.27 -7.99 19.55
C ILE A 134 5.76 -7.82 19.89
N ASP A 135 6.32 -8.58 20.84
CA ASP A 135 7.77 -8.52 21.14
C ASP A 135 8.61 -8.98 19.95
N LYS A 136 8.23 -10.08 19.28
CA LYS A 136 8.91 -10.58 18.07
C LYS A 136 8.84 -9.60 16.88
N ILE A 137 7.88 -8.69 16.84
CA ILE A 137 7.73 -7.65 15.81
C ILE A 137 8.52 -6.40 16.18
N TYR A 138 8.57 -6.04 17.46
CA TYR A 138 9.30 -4.88 17.96
C TYR A 138 10.83 -5.11 18.02
N GLU A 139 11.29 -6.30 18.38
CA GLU A 139 12.71 -6.63 18.58
C GLU A 139 13.65 -6.18 17.43
N PRO A 140 13.32 -6.37 16.13
CA PRO A 140 14.15 -5.88 15.01
C PRO A 140 14.22 -4.34 14.89
N ILE A 141 13.26 -3.61 15.45
CA ILE A 141 13.10 -2.16 15.32
C ILE A 141 13.25 -1.39 16.65
N LYS A 142 13.57 -2.07 17.76
CA LYS A 142 13.76 -1.46 19.10
C LYS A 142 14.82 -0.37 19.19
N ASN A 143 15.73 -0.33 18.22
CA ASN A 143 16.74 0.72 18.12
C ASN A 143 16.21 2.00 17.43
N LYS A 144 15.00 1.96 16.84
CA LYS A 144 14.34 3.12 16.22
C LYS A 144 13.48 3.92 17.22
N PHE A 145 12.82 3.26 18.17
CA PHE A 145 11.95 3.89 19.16
C PHE A 145 11.84 3.04 20.44
N GLU A 146 11.48 3.67 21.55
CA GLU A 146 11.19 2.99 22.81
C GLU A 146 9.71 2.56 22.87
N PHE A 147 9.45 1.25 22.93
CA PHE A 147 8.12 0.70 23.16
C PHE A 147 7.77 0.75 24.66
N ARG A 148 6.77 1.55 25.01
CA ARG A 148 6.32 1.68 26.40
C ARG A 148 5.41 0.53 26.81
N SER A 149 5.54 0.06 28.05
CA SER A 149 4.82 -1.13 28.52
C SER A 149 3.31 -0.92 28.61
N GLU A 150 2.84 0.31 28.85
CA GLU A 150 1.40 0.65 28.87
C GLU A 150 0.71 0.49 27.51
N TRP A 151 1.45 0.54 26.39
CA TRP A 151 0.89 0.35 25.04
C TRP A 151 0.52 -1.10 24.75
N LYS A 152 1.10 -2.05 25.50
CA LYS A 152 0.98 -3.50 25.25
C LYS A 152 -0.47 -3.99 25.32
N THR A 153 -1.20 -3.63 26.38
CA THR A 153 -2.58 -4.10 26.59
C THR A 153 -3.57 -3.54 25.57
N PRO A 154 -3.57 -2.23 25.24
CA PRO A 154 -4.36 -1.70 24.12
C PRO A 154 -4.09 -2.40 22.79
N LEU A 155 -2.81 -2.67 22.46
CA LEU A 155 -2.43 -3.36 21.22
C LEU A 155 -2.91 -4.81 21.18
N ILE A 156 -2.85 -5.55 22.29
CA ILE A 156 -3.44 -6.90 22.38
C ILE A 156 -4.95 -6.86 22.10
N GLN A 157 -5.68 -5.89 22.68
CA GLN A 157 -7.12 -5.77 22.42
C GLN A 157 -7.45 -5.25 21.01
N LEU A 158 -6.55 -4.49 20.38
CA LEU A 158 -6.65 -4.08 18.98
C LEU A 158 -6.50 -5.29 18.05
N PHE A 159 -5.49 -6.12 18.28
CA PHE A 159 -5.21 -7.31 17.46
C PHE A 159 -6.37 -8.31 17.56
N LYS A 160 -6.89 -8.57 18.76
CA LYS A 160 -8.09 -9.41 18.99
C LYS A 160 -9.38 -8.89 18.33
N LYS A 161 -9.43 -7.61 17.94
CA LYS A 161 -10.57 -6.99 17.23
C LYS A 161 -10.40 -6.93 15.73
N ALA A 162 -9.20 -7.23 15.22
CA ALA A 162 -8.94 -7.25 13.79
C ALA A 162 -9.77 -8.35 13.09
N TYR A 163 -9.95 -8.22 11.79
CA TYR A 163 -10.62 -9.26 11.01
C TYR A 163 -9.76 -10.54 11.00
N PHE A 164 -10.18 -11.54 11.77
CA PHE A 164 -9.48 -12.82 11.84
C PHE A 164 -9.84 -13.71 10.65
N ILE A 165 -8.81 -14.19 9.95
CA ILE A 165 -8.98 -15.11 8.83
C ILE A 165 -9.15 -16.53 9.40
N ASN A 166 -10.40 -17.01 9.47
CA ASN A 166 -10.69 -18.31 10.11
C ASN A 166 -10.02 -19.53 9.44
N ASP A 167 -9.71 -19.45 8.15
CA ASP A 167 -9.25 -20.59 7.34
C ASP A 167 -7.74 -20.55 6.99
N LEU A 168 -6.92 -20.04 7.92
CA LEU A 168 -5.48 -19.85 7.69
C LEU A 168 -4.75 -21.14 7.28
N ASN A 169 -5.11 -22.31 7.84
CA ASN A 169 -4.43 -23.57 7.49
C ASN A 169 -4.63 -23.94 6.01
N THR A 170 -5.85 -23.77 5.49
CA THR A 170 -6.19 -24.03 4.09
C THR A 170 -5.57 -22.96 3.18
N LEU A 171 -5.66 -21.68 3.58
CA LEU A 171 -4.96 -20.57 2.90
C LEU A 171 -3.48 -20.91 2.65
N PHE A 172 -2.75 -21.35 3.69
CA PHE A 172 -1.34 -21.69 3.57
C PHE A 172 -1.10 -22.93 2.73
N LYS A 173 -1.84 -24.02 2.97
CA LYS A 173 -1.72 -25.27 2.20
C LYS A 173 -1.97 -25.07 0.71
N ASP A 174 -3.00 -24.30 0.35
CA ASP A 174 -3.34 -24.01 -1.03
C ASP A 174 -2.33 -23.06 -1.67
N THR A 175 -1.80 -22.10 -0.90
CA THR A 175 -0.72 -21.21 -1.36
C THR A 175 0.55 -22.00 -1.65
N GLU A 176 0.97 -22.89 -0.75
CA GLU A 176 2.10 -23.79 -0.91
C GLU A 176 1.93 -24.68 -2.14
N LEU A 177 0.81 -25.41 -2.22
CA LEU A 177 0.52 -26.35 -3.30
C LEU A 177 0.53 -25.65 -4.66
N GLN A 178 -0.13 -24.49 -4.77
CA GLN A 178 -0.13 -23.74 -6.02
C GLN A 178 1.26 -23.19 -6.35
N THR A 179 1.99 -22.64 -5.38
CA THR A 179 3.34 -22.11 -5.63
C THR A 179 4.25 -23.20 -6.16
N ILE A 180 4.25 -24.39 -5.55
CA ILE A 180 5.05 -25.54 -6.00
C ILE A 180 4.66 -25.93 -7.44
N GLN A 181 3.36 -26.07 -7.72
CA GLN A 181 2.87 -26.40 -9.07
C GLN A 181 3.25 -25.37 -10.12
N ASP A 182 3.12 -24.08 -9.80
CA ASP A 182 3.42 -22.97 -10.71
C ASP A 182 4.94 -22.79 -10.90
N MET A 183 5.77 -23.06 -9.89
CA MET A 183 7.25 -23.11 -10.02
C MET A 183 7.76 -24.21 -10.96
N HIS A 184 6.96 -25.23 -11.30
CA HIS A 184 7.34 -26.22 -12.31
C HIS A 184 7.08 -25.74 -13.76
N LYS A 185 6.36 -24.64 -13.97
CA LYS A 185 6.01 -24.13 -15.31
C LYS A 185 7.17 -23.29 -15.90
N PRO A 186 7.66 -23.59 -17.12
CA PRO A 186 8.74 -22.81 -17.75
C PRO A 186 8.42 -21.33 -17.91
N ASP A 187 7.18 -20.98 -18.28
CA ASP A 187 6.77 -19.59 -18.48
C ASP A 187 6.72 -18.79 -17.17
N VAL A 188 6.32 -19.43 -16.06
CA VAL A 188 6.38 -18.81 -14.72
C VAL A 188 7.83 -18.55 -14.32
N LYS A 189 8.74 -19.52 -14.54
CA LYS A 189 10.18 -19.31 -14.30
C LYS A 189 10.75 -18.16 -15.15
N LYS A 190 10.28 -18.00 -16.39
CA LYS A 190 10.66 -16.90 -17.29
C LYS A 190 10.16 -15.55 -16.78
N VAL A 191 8.90 -15.47 -16.35
CA VAL A 191 8.31 -14.26 -15.72
C VAL A 191 9.03 -13.87 -14.43
N LEU A 192 9.48 -14.85 -13.65
CA LEU A 192 10.28 -14.66 -12.44
C LEU A 192 11.78 -14.40 -12.72
N GLU A 193 12.21 -14.40 -13.98
CA GLU A 193 13.60 -14.25 -14.41
C GLU A 193 14.56 -15.26 -13.74
N MET A 194 14.09 -16.49 -13.50
CA MET A 194 14.87 -17.49 -12.78
C MET A 194 16.03 -18.04 -13.63
N SER A 195 17.16 -18.26 -12.97
CA SER A 195 18.30 -18.94 -13.56
C SER A 195 17.92 -20.40 -13.92
N PRO A 196 18.29 -20.89 -15.12
CA PRO A 196 18.09 -22.30 -15.49
C PRO A 196 18.81 -23.29 -14.55
N ALA A 197 19.88 -22.84 -13.90
CA ALA A 197 20.62 -23.59 -12.89
C ALA A 197 20.74 -22.78 -11.58
N VAL A 198 20.45 -23.44 -10.46
CA VAL A 198 20.67 -22.90 -9.12
C VAL A 198 21.96 -23.48 -8.56
N THR A 199 22.78 -22.61 -7.99
CA THR A 199 24.11 -22.90 -7.44
C THR A 199 24.22 -22.26 -6.06
N SER A 200 25.25 -22.62 -5.29
CA SER A 200 25.56 -21.94 -4.02
C SER A 200 25.84 -20.44 -4.16
N ILE A 201 26.14 -19.95 -5.38
CA ILE A 201 26.45 -18.54 -5.65
C ILE A 201 25.17 -17.71 -5.84
N ASN A 202 24.20 -18.21 -6.62
CA ASN A 202 22.97 -17.47 -6.96
C ASN A 202 21.75 -17.86 -6.11
N VAL A 203 21.82 -18.87 -5.23
CA VAL A 203 20.66 -19.36 -4.48
C VAL A 203 19.90 -18.28 -3.70
N SER A 204 20.60 -17.30 -3.10
CA SER A 204 19.94 -16.19 -2.38
C SER A 204 19.12 -15.27 -3.30
N GLU A 205 19.56 -15.06 -4.54
CA GLU A 205 18.82 -14.26 -5.54
C GLU A 205 17.62 -15.06 -6.08
N GLN A 206 17.83 -16.34 -6.39
CA GLN A 206 16.78 -17.25 -6.85
C GLN A 206 15.71 -17.48 -5.76
N GLN A 207 16.10 -17.38 -4.50
CA GLN A 207 15.21 -17.40 -3.35
C GLN A 207 14.27 -16.19 -3.32
N TYR A 208 14.78 -14.98 -3.53
CA TYR A 208 13.93 -13.79 -3.65
C TYR A 208 12.95 -13.91 -4.81
N LYS A 209 13.39 -14.45 -5.95
CA LYS A 209 12.55 -14.73 -7.12
C LYS A 209 11.44 -15.74 -6.82
N ALA A 210 11.75 -16.86 -6.16
CA ALA A 210 10.76 -17.85 -5.75
C ALA A 210 9.71 -17.30 -4.77
N ASN A 211 10.15 -16.46 -3.81
CA ASN A 211 9.23 -15.81 -2.87
C ASN A 211 8.26 -14.83 -3.54
N ARG A 212 8.59 -14.23 -4.70
CA ARG A 212 7.65 -13.36 -5.43
C ARG A 212 6.38 -14.10 -5.81
N LEU A 213 6.51 -15.32 -6.33
CA LEU A 213 5.36 -16.16 -6.69
C LEU A 213 4.54 -16.58 -5.46
N LEU A 214 5.23 -17.00 -4.39
CA LEU A 214 4.61 -17.35 -3.11
C LEU A 214 3.74 -16.20 -2.57
N HIS A 215 4.31 -15.00 -2.55
CA HIS A 215 3.64 -13.81 -2.03
C HIS A 215 2.54 -13.30 -2.96
N TYR A 216 2.68 -13.43 -4.28
CA TYR A 216 1.56 -13.23 -5.21
C TYR A 216 0.38 -14.15 -4.87
N HIS A 217 0.61 -15.45 -4.73
CA HIS A 217 -0.42 -16.44 -4.42
C HIS A 217 -1.06 -16.23 -3.04
N TYR A 218 -0.27 -15.79 -2.06
CA TYR A 218 -0.74 -15.41 -0.73
C TYR A 218 -1.62 -14.15 -0.81
N HIS A 219 -1.09 -13.07 -1.39
CA HIS A 219 -1.77 -11.77 -1.49
C HIS A 219 -3.10 -11.85 -2.23
N ARG A 220 -3.16 -12.60 -3.35
CA ARG A 220 -4.41 -12.80 -4.09
C ARG A 220 -5.49 -13.47 -3.24
N ARG A 221 -5.12 -14.50 -2.46
CA ARG A 221 -6.06 -15.20 -1.58
C ARG A 221 -6.50 -14.31 -0.40
N ILE A 222 -5.57 -13.59 0.23
CA ILE A 222 -5.89 -12.60 1.28
C ILE A 222 -6.88 -11.54 0.75
N ALA A 223 -6.59 -10.93 -0.40
CA ALA A 223 -7.48 -9.94 -1.03
C ALA A 223 -8.88 -10.50 -1.28
N SER A 224 -8.97 -11.74 -1.78
CA SER A 224 -10.24 -12.45 -1.99
C SER A 224 -11.01 -12.73 -0.69
N LEU A 225 -10.33 -13.14 0.38
CA LEU A 225 -10.93 -13.42 1.69
C LEU A 225 -11.44 -12.13 2.37
N LEU A 226 -10.67 -11.05 2.26
CA LEU A 226 -11.04 -9.70 2.73
C LEU A 226 -12.10 -9.02 1.84
N LYS A 227 -12.43 -9.63 0.69
CA LYS A 227 -13.34 -9.10 -0.34
C LYS A 227 -12.91 -7.71 -0.82
N CYS A 228 -11.63 -7.57 -1.13
CA CYS A 228 -11.08 -6.35 -1.70
C CYS A 228 -11.42 -6.24 -3.19
N ASP A 229 -11.77 -5.05 -3.64
CA ASP A 229 -11.94 -4.74 -5.05
C ASP A 229 -10.57 -4.58 -5.75
N TYR A 230 -9.55 -4.13 -5.01
CA TYR A 230 -8.22 -3.78 -5.51
C TYR A 230 -7.09 -4.45 -4.71
N LEU A 231 -5.94 -4.62 -5.34
CA LEU A 231 -4.68 -5.00 -4.71
C LEU A 231 -3.58 -4.00 -5.05
N TYR A 232 -2.89 -3.49 -4.04
CA TYR A 232 -1.59 -2.84 -4.23
C TYR A 232 -0.55 -3.89 -4.61
N VAL A 233 0.03 -3.77 -5.80
CA VAL A 233 1.00 -4.72 -6.35
C VAL A 233 2.38 -4.04 -6.42
N PRO A 234 3.34 -4.43 -5.57
CA PRO A 234 4.76 -4.13 -5.74
C PRO A 234 5.29 -4.32 -7.16
N VAL A 235 6.21 -3.46 -7.60
CA VAL A 235 6.96 -3.58 -8.88
C VAL A 235 7.53 -5.00 -9.06
N GLU A 236 8.08 -5.56 -7.99
CA GLU A 236 8.70 -6.89 -7.96
C GLU A 236 7.68 -8.04 -8.10
N LEU A 237 6.39 -7.76 -7.99
CA LEU A 237 5.29 -8.71 -8.22
C LEU A 237 4.53 -8.44 -9.52
N GLU A 238 4.73 -7.31 -10.20
CA GLU A 238 3.93 -6.90 -11.36
C GLU A 238 3.93 -7.93 -12.48
N GLY A 239 5.09 -8.40 -12.92
CA GLY A 239 5.17 -9.40 -14.00
C GLY A 239 4.42 -10.70 -13.68
N VAL A 240 4.45 -11.14 -12.42
CA VAL A 240 3.70 -12.32 -11.95
C VAL A 240 2.20 -12.04 -11.93
N TYR A 241 1.83 -10.85 -11.47
CA TYR A 241 0.43 -10.43 -11.37
C TYR A 241 -0.23 -10.28 -12.73
N ASP A 242 0.48 -9.65 -13.68
CA ASP A 242 0.00 -9.39 -15.04
C ASP A 242 -0.13 -10.71 -15.84
N TYR A 243 0.82 -11.64 -15.69
CA TYR A 243 0.75 -13.00 -16.24
C TYR A 243 -0.49 -13.79 -15.76
N TYR A 244 -0.91 -13.57 -14.51
CA TYR A 244 -2.10 -14.20 -13.92
C TYR A 244 -3.31 -13.28 -13.78
N SER A 245 -3.38 -12.18 -14.54
CA SER A 245 -4.49 -11.22 -14.54
C SER A 245 -5.88 -11.88 -14.54
N HIS A 246 -6.06 -12.86 -15.43
CA HIS A 246 -7.27 -13.69 -15.60
C HIS A 246 -7.70 -14.54 -14.39
N LEU A 247 -6.85 -14.70 -13.35
CA LEU A 247 -7.18 -15.41 -12.10
C LEU A 247 -7.45 -14.48 -10.92
N ASN A 248 -7.32 -13.17 -11.09
CA ASN A 248 -7.36 -12.21 -9.99
C ASN A 248 -8.80 -11.70 -9.78
N THR A 249 -9.37 -11.98 -8.61
CA THR A 249 -10.73 -11.51 -8.22
C THR A 249 -10.75 -10.04 -7.84
N SER A 250 -9.70 -9.57 -7.16
CA SER A 250 -9.40 -8.15 -6.96
C SER A 250 -8.58 -7.67 -8.17
N LYS A 251 -8.83 -6.47 -8.68
CA LYS A 251 -8.06 -5.88 -9.79
C LYS A 251 -6.69 -5.38 -9.31
N LYS A 252 -5.69 -5.32 -10.20
CA LYS A 252 -4.47 -4.52 -9.97
C LYS A 252 -4.92 -3.08 -9.69
N ASP A 253 -4.28 -2.40 -8.76
CA ASP A 253 -4.50 -0.97 -8.59
C ASP A 253 -4.04 -0.20 -9.85
N LYS A 254 -5.01 0.12 -10.72
CA LYS A 254 -4.90 1.13 -11.78
C LYS A 254 -5.41 2.51 -11.33
N LEU A 255 -6.13 2.59 -10.21
CA LEU A 255 -6.71 3.83 -9.71
C LEU A 255 -5.64 4.80 -9.19
N GLY A 256 -4.56 4.31 -8.58
CA GLY A 256 -3.43 5.12 -8.15
C GLY A 256 -2.83 5.93 -9.32
N ALA A 257 -2.60 5.28 -10.47
CA ALA A 257 -2.10 5.95 -11.67
C ALA A 257 -3.10 6.96 -12.27
N ILE A 258 -4.40 6.66 -12.21
CA ILE A 258 -5.46 7.61 -12.63
C ILE A 258 -5.50 8.81 -11.68
N PHE A 259 -5.40 8.57 -10.37
CA PHE A 259 -5.38 9.62 -9.35
C PHE A 259 -4.14 10.52 -9.49
N GLU A 260 -2.96 9.94 -9.68
CA GLU A 260 -1.71 10.65 -9.98
C GLU A 260 -1.83 11.51 -11.26
N LYS A 261 -2.54 11.01 -12.28
CA LYS A 261 -2.79 11.78 -13.50
C LYS A 261 -3.75 12.95 -13.25
N ILE A 262 -4.80 12.75 -12.46
CA ILE A 262 -5.74 13.81 -12.05
C ILE A 262 -5.03 14.86 -11.19
N THR A 263 -4.21 14.46 -10.20
CA THR A 263 -3.44 15.41 -9.37
C THR A 263 -2.46 16.23 -10.21
N LYS A 264 -1.79 15.61 -11.20
CA LYS A 264 -0.94 16.32 -12.17
C LYS A 264 -1.71 17.31 -13.06
N LEU A 265 -2.91 16.95 -13.53
CA LEU A 265 -3.76 17.82 -14.35
C LEU A 265 -4.27 19.04 -13.57
N GLU A 266 -4.77 18.81 -12.35
CA GLU A 266 -5.19 19.87 -11.42
C GLU A 266 -4.01 20.61 -10.76
N ARG A 267 -2.78 20.13 -11.00
CA ARG A 267 -1.51 20.66 -10.46
C ARG A 267 -1.47 20.72 -8.94
N ILE A 268 -2.07 19.72 -8.33
CA ILE A 268 -1.91 19.38 -6.93
C ILE A 268 -0.44 18.98 -6.73
N PRO A 269 0.30 19.56 -5.77
CA PRO A 269 1.67 19.17 -5.49
C PRO A 269 1.71 17.69 -5.07
N ASP A 270 2.81 17.02 -5.40
CA ASP A 270 3.00 15.60 -5.10
C ASP A 270 2.69 15.28 -3.62
N ILE A 271 1.58 14.56 -3.39
CA ILE A 271 1.03 14.27 -2.06
C ILE A 271 2.06 13.48 -1.23
N PRO A 272 2.75 12.46 -1.78
CA PRO A 272 3.87 11.83 -1.11
C PRO A 272 4.95 12.81 -0.61
N SER A 273 5.38 13.76 -1.45
CA SER A 273 6.34 14.80 -1.06
C SER A 273 5.80 15.77 -0.02
N LEU A 274 4.51 16.14 -0.06
CA LEU A 274 3.89 16.98 0.97
C LEU A 274 3.89 16.28 2.33
N ILE A 275 3.56 15.00 2.39
CA ILE A 275 3.61 14.20 3.62
C ILE A 275 5.06 14.06 4.10
N LYS A 276 5.99 13.71 3.21
CA LYS A 276 7.42 13.55 3.52
C LYS A 276 8.07 14.81 4.11
N ASN A 277 7.65 15.98 3.65
CA ASN A 277 8.14 17.27 4.12
C ASN A 277 7.38 17.80 5.36
N GLY A 278 6.45 17.01 5.93
CA GLY A 278 5.65 17.41 7.10
C GLY A 278 4.62 18.51 6.81
N VAL A 279 4.30 18.73 5.53
CA VAL A 279 3.34 19.75 5.08
C VAL A 279 1.90 19.22 5.10
N LEU A 280 1.72 17.92 4.87
CA LEU A 280 0.50 17.18 5.17
C LEU A 280 0.76 16.22 6.34
N THR A 281 -0.13 16.25 7.33
CA THR A 281 -0.09 15.39 8.52
C THR A 281 -1.12 14.26 8.43
N VAL A 282 -1.05 13.29 9.36
CA VAL A 282 -2.05 12.22 9.50
C VAL A 282 -3.45 12.83 9.72
N GLU A 283 -3.55 13.85 10.56
CA GLU A 283 -4.76 14.64 10.82
C GLU A 283 -5.38 15.18 9.54
N ASP A 284 -4.59 15.83 8.69
CA ASP A 284 -5.07 16.46 7.45
C ASP A 284 -5.64 15.40 6.51
N ILE A 285 -4.96 14.27 6.34
CA ILE A 285 -5.42 13.15 5.52
C ILE A 285 -6.75 12.58 6.04
N LEU A 286 -6.87 12.39 7.36
CA LEU A 286 -8.13 11.94 7.99
C LEU A 286 -9.26 12.97 7.81
N GLN A 287 -8.96 14.27 7.89
CA GLN A 287 -9.94 15.34 7.71
C GLN A 287 -10.40 15.48 6.24
N ILE A 288 -9.46 15.48 5.28
CA ILE A 288 -9.76 15.49 3.83
C ILE A 288 -10.68 14.30 3.52
N ARG A 289 -10.28 13.10 3.98
CA ARG A 289 -11.00 11.84 3.74
C ARG A 289 -12.46 11.88 4.16
N GLU A 290 -12.75 12.49 5.31
CA GLU A 290 -14.09 12.53 5.91
C GLU A 290 -15.01 13.57 5.26
N SER A 291 -14.48 14.48 4.46
CA SER A 291 -15.30 15.43 3.70
C SER A 291 -16.31 14.71 2.79
N SER A 292 -17.53 15.24 2.71
CA SER A 292 -18.57 14.78 1.77
C SER A 292 -18.08 14.77 0.32
N SER A 293 -17.20 15.71 0.04
CA SER A 293 -16.47 15.97 -1.18
C SER A 293 -15.55 14.80 -1.56
N ALA A 294 -14.60 14.42 -0.70
CA ALA A 294 -13.76 13.24 -0.93
C ALA A 294 -14.56 11.91 -0.95
N LYS A 295 -15.66 11.82 -0.19
CA LYS A 295 -16.59 10.67 -0.26
C LYS A 295 -17.28 10.57 -1.63
N LYS A 296 -17.67 11.70 -2.24
CA LYS A 296 -18.13 11.74 -3.64
C LYS A 296 -17.01 11.33 -4.60
N PHE A 297 -15.75 11.71 -4.33
CA PHE A 297 -14.60 11.35 -5.18
C PHE A 297 -14.47 9.85 -5.38
N ARG A 298 -14.26 9.16 -4.24
CA ARG A 298 -13.95 7.72 -4.22
C ARG A 298 -15.09 6.91 -4.82
N LYS A 299 -16.35 7.31 -4.56
CA LYS A 299 -17.52 6.70 -5.16
C LYS A 299 -17.56 6.86 -6.68
N TRP A 300 -17.27 8.05 -7.21
CA TRP A 300 -17.27 8.30 -8.65
C TRP A 300 -16.15 7.53 -9.36
N ILE A 301 -14.91 7.61 -8.86
CA ILE A 301 -13.76 6.95 -9.51
C ILE A 301 -13.86 5.41 -9.43
N ASP A 302 -14.38 4.86 -8.32
CA ASP A 302 -14.69 3.43 -8.20
C ASP A 302 -15.83 3.00 -9.14
N THR A 303 -16.84 3.86 -9.33
CA THR A 303 -17.94 3.58 -10.27
C THR A 303 -17.42 3.54 -11.71
N LEU A 304 -16.58 4.50 -12.12
CA LEU A 304 -15.97 4.49 -13.45
C LEU A 304 -15.17 3.20 -13.68
N ASN A 305 -14.23 2.87 -12.80
CA ASN A 305 -13.37 1.69 -12.97
C ASN A 305 -14.11 0.32 -12.84
N LYS A 306 -15.33 0.32 -12.30
CA LYS A 306 -16.23 -0.84 -12.31
C LYS A 306 -17.16 -0.89 -13.52
N SER A 307 -17.56 0.25 -14.08
CA SER A 307 -18.40 0.34 -15.27
C SER A 307 -17.66 0.04 -16.58
N GLN A 308 -16.33 0.17 -16.57
CA GLN A 308 -15.51 0.10 -17.77
C GLN A 308 -14.79 -1.23 -17.94
N ALA A 309 -14.58 -1.62 -19.20
CA ALA A 309 -13.81 -2.81 -19.58
C ALA A 309 -12.34 -2.70 -19.15
N GLU A 310 -11.64 -3.83 -19.07
CA GLU A 310 -10.35 -3.92 -18.35
C GLU A 310 -9.19 -3.17 -19.01
N ASP A 311 -9.34 -2.73 -20.27
CA ASP A 311 -8.30 -2.18 -21.14
C ASP A 311 -8.46 -0.68 -21.49
N ILE A 312 -9.13 0.11 -20.64
CA ILE A 312 -9.21 1.57 -20.85
C ILE A 312 -7.85 2.26 -20.60
N ASP A 313 -7.47 3.11 -21.55
CA ASP A 313 -6.28 3.96 -21.49
C ASP A 313 -6.45 5.10 -20.45
N LEU A 314 -5.34 5.49 -19.83
CA LEU A 314 -5.26 6.66 -18.94
C LEU A 314 -5.72 7.97 -19.62
N ASP A 315 -5.63 8.07 -20.95
CA ASP A 315 -6.14 9.23 -21.72
C ASP A 315 -7.67 9.28 -21.81
N GLU A 316 -8.34 8.13 -21.83
CA GLU A 316 -9.81 8.06 -21.80
C GLU A 316 -10.36 8.36 -20.41
N TYR A 317 -9.68 7.91 -19.34
CA TYR A 317 -9.99 8.36 -17.96
C TYR A 317 -9.85 9.87 -17.78
N THR A 318 -8.86 10.49 -18.43
CA THR A 318 -8.68 11.95 -18.41
C THR A 318 -9.83 12.66 -19.11
N SER A 319 -10.32 12.08 -20.21
CA SER A 319 -11.48 12.59 -20.95
C SER A 319 -12.78 12.46 -20.14
N LEU A 320 -13.00 11.33 -19.46
CA LEU A 320 -14.14 11.09 -18.56
C LEU A 320 -14.10 12.00 -17.32
N TYR A 321 -12.92 12.26 -16.75
CA TYR A 321 -12.74 13.27 -15.70
C TYR A 321 -13.15 14.66 -16.20
N HIS A 322 -12.62 15.08 -17.35
CA HIS A 322 -12.94 16.38 -17.95
C HIS A 322 -14.44 16.50 -18.30
N GLU A 323 -15.10 15.43 -18.78
CA GLU A 323 -16.54 15.40 -19.02
C GLU A 323 -17.35 15.51 -17.71
N ALA A 324 -16.96 14.79 -16.65
CA ALA A 324 -17.58 14.91 -15.33
C ALA A 324 -17.45 16.33 -14.75
N CYS A 325 -16.33 17.01 -14.99
CA CYS A 325 -16.18 18.43 -14.68
C CYS A 325 -17.09 19.32 -15.56
N MET A 326 -17.17 19.05 -16.87
CA MET A 326 -17.87 19.91 -17.84
C MET A 326 -19.39 19.72 -17.90
N THR A 327 -19.92 18.60 -17.43
CA THR A 327 -21.36 18.37 -17.21
C THR A 327 -21.90 19.21 -16.04
N ASN A 328 -21.03 19.71 -15.15
CA ASN A 328 -21.38 20.75 -14.19
C ASN A 328 -21.37 22.14 -14.86
N ASN A 329 -22.56 22.67 -15.16
CA ASN A 329 -22.76 23.98 -15.80
C ASN A 329 -22.01 25.15 -15.12
N LYS A 330 -21.75 25.07 -13.80
CA LYS A 330 -20.96 26.09 -13.08
C LYS A 330 -19.46 26.02 -13.43
N PHE A 331 -18.89 24.82 -13.46
CA PHE A 331 -17.48 24.62 -13.81
C PHE A 331 -17.20 24.99 -15.28
N LYS A 332 -18.07 24.56 -16.20
CA LYS A 332 -18.02 24.94 -17.63
C LYS A 332 -17.99 26.45 -17.86
N THR A 333 -18.63 27.22 -16.98
CA THR A 333 -18.61 28.69 -17.03
C THR A 333 -17.35 29.28 -16.40
N ALA A 334 -16.84 28.70 -15.31
CA ALA A 334 -15.62 29.14 -14.63
C ALA A 334 -14.33 28.86 -15.42
N TYR A 335 -14.20 27.67 -16.02
CA TYR A 335 -13.04 27.23 -16.81
C TYR A 335 -12.80 28.12 -18.05
N ASN A 336 -13.90 28.57 -18.66
CA ASN A 336 -13.88 29.46 -19.83
C ASN A 336 -13.74 30.96 -19.48
N SER A 337 -13.61 31.31 -18.19
CA SER A 337 -13.43 32.69 -17.74
C SER A 337 -11.98 33.20 -17.88
N LYS A 338 -11.80 34.53 -17.83
CA LYS A 338 -10.47 35.18 -17.77
C LYS A 338 -9.66 34.81 -16.51
N ALA A 339 -10.28 34.28 -15.45
CA ALA A 339 -9.57 33.73 -14.30
C ALA A 339 -9.01 32.33 -14.61
N GLY A 340 -9.76 31.50 -15.35
CA GLY A 340 -9.32 30.19 -15.82
C GLY A 340 -8.09 30.26 -16.74
N SER A 341 -7.91 31.35 -17.50
CA SER A 341 -6.66 31.56 -18.26
C SER A 341 -5.42 31.80 -17.38
N ALA A 342 -5.56 32.43 -16.21
CA ALA A 342 -4.43 32.59 -15.29
C ALA A 342 -4.01 31.23 -14.70
N VAL A 343 -4.99 30.38 -14.37
CA VAL A 343 -4.72 28.98 -13.99
C VAL A 343 -3.98 28.27 -15.12
N ARG A 344 -4.45 28.32 -16.38
CA ARG A 344 -3.73 27.71 -17.53
C ARG A 344 -2.24 28.12 -17.58
N THR A 345 -1.93 29.40 -17.37
CA THR A 345 -0.56 29.96 -17.45
C THR A 345 0.37 29.58 -16.29
N ILE A 346 -0.10 29.56 -15.03
CA ILE A 346 0.79 29.41 -13.86
C ILE A 346 1.60 28.09 -13.89
N GLY A 347 0.98 26.97 -14.24
CA GLY A 347 1.66 25.68 -14.37
C GLY A 347 2.20 25.36 -15.77
N LEU A 348 2.33 26.35 -16.65
CA LEU A 348 3.38 26.32 -17.68
C LEU A 348 4.71 26.84 -17.12
N VAL A 349 4.66 27.72 -16.10
CA VAL A 349 5.85 28.30 -15.46
C VAL A 349 6.41 27.38 -14.36
N ALA A 350 5.53 26.75 -13.56
CA ALA A 350 5.96 25.87 -12.45
C ALA A 350 6.74 24.61 -12.90
N ILE A 351 6.57 24.16 -14.14
CA ILE A 351 7.32 23.02 -14.70
C ILE A 351 8.80 23.40 -15.01
N GLY A 352 9.11 24.70 -15.14
CA GLY A 352 10.43 25.19 -15.54
C GLY A 352 11.31 25.77 -14.43
N ALA A 353 10.79 25.96 -13.21
CA ALA A 353 11.46 26.75 -12.17
C ALA A 353 11.59 26.02 -10.83
N ALA A 354 12.63 25.19 -10.71
CA ALA A 354 13.07 24.63 -9.44
C ALA A 354 13.88 25.65 -8.61
N SER A 355 13.22 26.66 -8.01
CA SER A 355 13.87 27.53 -7.01
C SER A 355 12.91 28.31 -6.09
N SER A 356 13.18 28.22 -4.78
CA SER A 356 12.95 29.23 -3.73
C SER A 356 11.65 30.09 -3.75
N GLY A 357 10.68 29.73 -2.90
CA GLY A 357 9.43 30.51 -2.72
C GLY A 357 8.61 30.15 -1.47
N LEU A 358 9.26 29.91 -0.32
CA LEU A 358 8.57 29.61 0.95
C LEU A 358 7.77 30.85 1.42
N GLY A 359 6.43 30.73 1.45
CA GLY A 359 5.53 31.76 1.97
C GLY A 359 4.07 31.61 1.53
N LEU A 360 3.81 31.03 0.36
CA LEU A 360 2.45 30.82 -0.18
C LEU A 360 1.94 29.38 -0.04
N GLY A 361 2.80 28.44 0.38
CA GLY A 361 2.49 27.00 0.41
C GLY A 361 1.50 26.57 1.48
N LEU A 362 1.57 27.13 2.70
CA LEU A 362 0.68 26.75 3.80
C LEU A 362 -0.79 27.10 3.51
N THR A 363 -1.02 28.31 2.99
CA THR A 363 -2.35 28.72 2.50
C THR A 363 -2.82 27.91 1.29
N PHE A 364 -1.92 27.28 0.52
CA PHE A 364 -2.28 26.44 -0.62
C PHE A 364 -2.68 25.01 -0.20
N VAL A 365 -2.22 24.55 0.97
CA VAL A 365 -2.58 23.24 1.52
C VAL A 365 -3.92 23.32 2.25
N ASP A 366 -4.16 24.37 3.05
CA ASP A 366 -5.51 24.71 3.53
C ASP A 366 -6.49 24.95 2.37
N TYR A 367 -6.02 25.57 1.28
CA TYR A 367 -6.78 25.67 0.04
C TYR A 367 -7.08 24.27 -0.51
N LEU A 368 -6.10 23.39 -0.74
CA LEU A 368 -6.33 22.02 -1.24
C LEU A 368 -7.26 21.17 -0.35
N VAL A 369 -7.14 21.27 0.97
CA VAL A 369 -8.01 20.61 1.95
C VAL A 369 -9.45 21.15 1.87
N SER A 370 -9.61 22.45 1.66
CA SER A 370 -10.93 23.09 1.42
C SER A 370 -11.40 23.00 -0.03
N ALA A 371 -10.52 22.62 -0.97
CA ALA A 371 -10.74 22.63 -2.42
C ALA A 371 -10.84 21.25 -3.04
N GLY A 372 -10.66 20.19 -2.26
CA GLY A 372 -10.98 18.83 -2.62
C GLY A 372 -12.48 18.59 -2.75
N LEU A 373 -13.14 19.30 -3.71
CA LEU A 373 -14.41 19.00 -4.41
C LEU A 373 -15.69 19.76 -3.94
N ASP A 374 -16.10 20.83 -4.66
CA ASP A 374 -17.24 21.78 -4.47
C ASP A 374 -18.65 21.16 -4.47
N ASP A 375 -18.75 19.83 -4.39
CA ASP A 375 -19.19 18.96 -5.49
C ASP A 375 -17.99 18.39 -6.27
N TYR A 376 -17.24 19.18 -7.07
CA TYR A 376 -15.94 18.76 -7.70
C TYR A 376 -14.86 19.87 -7.93
N ASN A 377 -15.05 21.14 -7.51
CA ASN A 377 -14.09 22.30 -7.61
C ASN A 377 -13.96 23.09 -6.25
N PRO A 378 -13.78 24.45 -6.10
CA PRO A 378 -13.73 25.05 -4.74
C PRO A 378 -14.27 26.50 -4.47
N ALA A 379 -15.40 26.96 -5.01
CA ALA A 379 -15.81 28.38 -4.98
C ALA A 379 -17.01 28.77 -4.07
N SER A 380 -17.72 27.82 -3.46
CA SER A 380 -19.15 28.02 -3.17
C SER A 380 -19.59 28.89 -1.97
N TYR A 381 -18.77 29.16 -0.94
CA TYR A 381 -19.33 29.74 0.31
C TYR A 381 -18.55 30.84 1.08
N THR A 382 -17.31 31.18 0.71
CA THR A 382 -16.50 32.15 1.49
C THR A 382 -16.50 33.57 0.94
N ARG A 383 -16.78 33.79 -0.35
CA ARG A 383 -16.46 35.07 -1.02
C ARG A 383 -17.25 36.30 -0.56
N GLU A 384 -18.46 36.13 -0.03
CA GLU A 384 -19.25 37.24 0.55
C GLU A 384 -19.23 37.23 2.09
N ASN A 385 -19.54 36.08 2.70
CA ASN A 385 -19.62 35.97 4.16
C ASN A 385 -18.26 36.21 4.85
N LEU A 386 -17.16 35.65 4.34
CA LEU A 386 -15.83 35.83 4.94
C LEU A 386 -15.30 37.25 4.74
N LYS A 387 -15.59 37.86 3.58
CA LYS A 387 -15.25 39.27 3.29
C LYS A 387 -15.99 40.23 4.23
N THR A 388 -17.25 39.92 4.54
CA THR A 388 -18.05 40.65 5.53
C THR A 388 -17.56 40.42 6.97
N PHE A 389 -17.06 39.22 7.28
CA PHE A 389 -16.51 38.88 8.60
C PHE A 389 -15.15 39.54 8.86
N ILE A 390 -14.27 39.57 7.85
CA ILE A 390 -12.94 40.21 7.93
C ILE A 390 -13.10 41.73 8.06
N ASN A 391 -13.93 42.37 7.22
CA ASN A 391 -14.23 43.81 7.33
C ASN A 391 -14.88 44.22 8.66
N LYS A 392 -15.44 43.26 9.43
CA LYS A 392 -15.95 43.47 10.80
C LYS A 392 -14.87 43.33 11.89
N LYS A 393 -13.72 42.73 11.59
CA LYS A 393 -12.58 42.53 12.52
C LYS A 393 -11.39 43.45 12.26
N THR A 394 -11.33 44.10 11.10
CA THR A 394 -10.33 45.13 10.75
C THR A 394 -10.88 46.56 10.91
N LYS A 395 -11.83 46.75 11.82
CA LYS A 395 -12.31 48.04 12.31
C LYS A 395 -12.29 48.05 13.83
#